data_AF-A0A2R7KIZ8-F1
#
_entry.id   AF-A0A2R7KIZ8-F1
#
_cell.length_a   1.000
_cell.length_b   1.000
_cell.length_c   1.000
_cell.angle_alpha   90.00
_cell.angle_beta   90.00
_cell.angle_gamma   90.00
#
_symmetry.space_group_name_H-M   'P 1'
#
loop_
_entity.id
_entity.type
_entity.pdbx_description
1 polymer ?
#
loop_
_entity_poly.entity_id
_entity_poly.type
_entity_poly.pdbx_seq_one_letter_code
_entity_poly.pdbx_strand_id
1 'polypeptide(L)'
;MKHLLLKRYLYIFFFLLNISGYAQNFHLNISSTTERENKILDSLNYKTTHKNIKSIYDETNNISARLNKIGFINNKILKTEQLNDSTYNSTILLNELIKEVHIYIGINNYTFYTENKNQDT
;
A
#
# COMPACT_ATOMS: atom_id res chain seq x y z
N MET A 1 -56.57 3.25 21.31
CA MET A 1 -55.16 3.18 21.79
C MET A 1 -54.27 2.24 20.98
N LYS A 2 -54.74 1.04 20.55
CA LYS A 2 -53.95 0.07 19.76
C LYS A 2 -53.41 0.61 18.42
N HIS A 3 -54.16 1.48 17.71
CA HIS A 3 -53.69 2.10 16.45
C HIS A 3 -52.47 3.01 16.65
N LEU A 4 -52.36 3.66 17.81
CA LEU A 4 -51.24 4.56 18.15
C LEU A 4 -49.96 3.75 18.42
N LEU A 5 -50.12 2.59 19.06
CA LEU A 5 -49.02 1.63 19.28
C LEU A 5 -48.53 1.04 17.95
N LEU A 6 -49.44 0.72 17.02
CA LEU A 6 -49.09 0.20 15.69
C LEU A 6 -48.30 1.23 14.86
N LYS A 7 -48.68 2.51 14.90
CA LYS A 7 -47.91 3.59 14.27
C LYS A 7 -46.48 3.67 14.82
N ARG A 8 -46.28 3.49 16.12
CA ARG A 8 -44.92 3.50 16.73
C ARG A 8 -44.06 2.34 16.23
N TYR A 9 -44.62 1.14 16.08
CA TYR A 9 -43.89 0.00 15.51
C TYR A 9 -43.53 0.20 14.04
N LEU A 10 -44.39 0.87 13.27
CA LEU A 10 -44.11 1.23 11.87
C LEU A 10 -42.87 2.15 11.74
N TYR A 11 -42.75 3.16 12.60
CA TYR A 11 -41.58 4.05 12.61
C TYR A 11 -40.28 3.31 12.99
N ILE A 12 -40.36 2.41 13.96
CA ILE A 12 -39.21 1.57 14.35
C ILE A 12 -38.81 0.64 13.19
N PHE A 13 -39.77 0.05 12.49
CA PHE A 13 -39.51 -0.78 11.31
C PHE A 13 -38.79 0.00 10.20
N PHE A 14 -39.23 1.23 9.88
CA PHE A 14 -38.54 2.10 8.92
C PHE A 14 -37.14 2.50 9.37
N PHE A 15 -36.93 2.71 10.67
CA PHE A 15 -35.60 3.00 11.21
C PHE A 15 -34.64 1.81 11.05
N LEU A 16 -35.13 0.58 11.29
CA LEU A 16 -34.33 -0.65 11.17
C LEU A 16 -33.93 -0.97 9.72
N LEU A 17 -34.71 -0.54 8.73
CA LEU A 17 -34.39 -0.71 7.30
C LEU A 17 -33.15 0.10 6.85
N ASN A 18 -32.73 1.11 7.61
CA ASN A 18 -31.57 1.94 7.28
C ASN A 18 -30.22 1.39 7.79
N ILE A 19 -30.22 0.25 8.49
CA ILE A 19 -29.00 -0.33 9.09
C ILE A 19 -28.10 -1.01 8.05
N SER A 20 -28.58 -1.28 6.83
CA SER A 20 -27.76 -1.81 5.74
C SER A 20 -26.94 -0.71 5.06
N GLY A 21 -25.87 -0.25 5.70
CA GLY A 21 -24.88 0.63 5.08
C GLY A 21 -23.98 -0.16 4.11
N TYR A 22 -24.13 0.05 2.81
CA TYR A 22 -23.14 -0.43 1.84
C TYR A 22 -21.87 0.39 1.98
N ALA A 23 -20.76 -0.23 2.41
CA ALA A 23 -19.46 0.42 2.40
C ALA A 23 -18.96 0.51 0.95
N GLN A 24 -18.57 1.71 0.50
CA GLN A 24 -17.95 1.90 -0.81
C GLN A 24 -16.56 1.27 -0.83
N ASN A 25 -16.30 0.41 -1.82
CA ASN A 25 -14.95 -0.07 -2.09
C ASN A 25 -14.19 0.95 -2.92
N PHE A 26 -12.92 1.13 -2.60
CA PHE A 26 -12.00 1.93 -3.39
C PHE A 26 -11.12 1.04 -4.25
N HIS A 27 -10.78 1.53 -5.44
CA HIS A 27 -9.97 0.84 -6.42
C HIS A 27 -8.61 1.53 -6.56
N LEU A 28 -7.55 0.74 -6.60
CA LEU A 28 -6.19 1.20 -6.86
C LEU A 28 -5.74 0.69 -8.23
N ASN A 29 -5.25 1.61 -9.05
CA ASN A 29 -4.46 1.33 -10.25
C ASN A 29 -3.04 1.80 -9.99
N ILE A 30 -2.04 1.01 -10.38
CA ILE A 30 -0.63 1.39 -10.30
C ILE A 30 -0.09 1.53 -11.72
N SER A 31 0.56 2.66 -12.00
CA SER A 31 1.19 2.93 -13.28
C SER A 31 2.61 3.50 -13.13
N SER A 32 3.38 3.48 -14.21
CA SER A 32 4.70 4.08 -14.34
C SER A 32 4.77 5.02 -15.53
N THR A 33 5.90 5.73 -15.61
CA THR A 33 6.22 6.67 -16.70
C THR A 33 6.53 5.98 -18.04
N THR A 34 6.92 4.70 -18.03
CA THR A 34 7.31 3.97 -19.24
C THR A 34 6.61 2.61 -19.33
N GLU A 35 6.37 2.14 -20.56
CA GLU A 35 5.75 0.82 -20.79
C GLU A 35 6.60 -0.34 -20.24
N ARG A 36 7.93 -0.21 -20.26
CA ARG A 36 8.83 -1.23 -19.70
C ARG A 36 8.60 -1.38 -18.20
N GLU A 37 8.52 -0.27 -17.47
CA GLU A 37 8.25 -0.27 -16.04
C GLU A 37 6.84 -0.75 -15.71
N ASN A 38 5.84 -0.40 -16.53
CA ASN A 38 4.48 -0.92 -16.39
C ASN A 38 4.46 -2.44 -16.42
N LYS A 39 5.17 -3.08 -17.36
CA LYS A 39 5.26 -4.55 -17.42
C LYS A 39 5.87 -5.16 -16.15
N ILE A 40 6.80 -4.46 -15.51
CA ILE A 40 7.38 -4.89 -14.24
C ILE A 40 6.36 -4.75 -13.11
N LEU A 41 5.63 -3.64 -13.06
CA LEU A 41 4.57 -3.41 -12.07
C LEU A 41 3.40 -4.40 -12.21
N ASP A 42 3.00 -4.72 -13.44
CA ASP A 42 1.94 -5.70 -13.72
C ASP A 42 2.30 -7.09 -13.17
N SER A 43 3.60 -7.40 -13.04
CA SER A 43 4.08 -8.67 -12.48
C SER A 43 4.00 -8.74 -10.94
N LEU A 44 3.88 -7.60 -10.25
CA LEU A 44 4.02 -7.52 -8.79
C LEU A 44 2.76 -7.88 -7.99
N ASN A 45 1.67 -8.27 -8.68
CA ASN A 45 0.39 -8.71 -8.13
C ASN A 45 0.00 -7.96 -6.84
N TYR A 46 -0.66 -6.83 -7.02
CA TYR A 46 -1.11 -5.95 -5.94
C TYR A 46 -2.62 -6.09 -5.70
N LYS A 47 -3.05 -5.69 -4.52
CA LYS A 47 -4.48 -5.65 -4.21
C LYS A 47 -5.10 -4.46 -4.95
N THR A 48 -6.11 -4.71 -5.78
CA THR A 48 -6.80 -3.64 -6.52
C THR A 48 -7.99 -3.04 -5.77
N THR A 49 -8.47 -3.69 -4.71
CA THR A 49 -9.67 -3.28 -3.95
C THR A 49 -9.38 -3.02 -2.48
N HIS A 50 -9.88 -1.89 -1.97
CA HIS A 50 -9.54 -1.35 -0.66
C HIS A 50 -10.79 -0.88 0.08
N LYS A 51 -10.81 -1.10 1.39
CA LYS A 51 -11.91 -0.66 2.26
C LYS A 51 -11.91 0.85 2.52
N ASN A 52 -10.75 1.48 2.39
CA ASN A 52 -10.56 2.91 2.63
C ASN A 52 -9.31 3.42 1.91
N ILE A 53 -9.21 4.75 1.82
CA ILE A 53 -8.10 5.46 1.16
C ILE A 53 -6.76 5.15 1.85
N LYS A 54 -6.71 5.01 3.18
CA LYS A 54 -5.47 4.65 3.89
C LYS A 54 -4.88 3.33 3.37
N SER A 55 -5.73 2.33 3.15
CA SER A 55 -5.31 1.03 2.61
C SER A 55 -4.73 1.13 1.19
N ILE A 56 -5.10 2.14 0.40
CA ILE A 56 -4.51 2.41 -0.92
C ILE A 56 -3.06 2.88 -0.76
N TYR A 57 -2.82 3.82 0.16
CA TYR A 57 -1.47 4.30 0.47
C TYR A 57 -0.61 3.20 1.09
N ASP A 58 -1.17 2.42 2.01
CA ASP A 58 -0.48 1.27 2.63
C ASP A 58 -0.07 0.24 1.56
N GLU A 59 -0.95 -0.07 0.60
CA GLU A 59 -0.63 -0.97 -0.52
C GLU A 59 0.42 -0.38 -1.47
N THR A 60 0.30 0.90 -1.82
CA THR A 60 1.28 1.58 -2.67
C THR A 60 2.68 1.53 -2.05
N ASN A 61 2.78 1.77 -0.73
CA ASN A 61 4.03 1.64 0.02
C ASN A 61 4.53 0.19 0.06
N ASN A 62 3.62 -0.80 0.17
CA ASN A 62 3.98 -2.21 0.10
C ASN A 62 4.62 -2.55 -1.25
N ILE A 63 4.06 -2.05 -2.35
CA ILE A 63 4.61 -2.24 -3.69
C ILE A 63 5.98 -1.59 -3.84
N SER A 64 6.16 -0.37 -3.33
CA SER A 64 7.48 0.27 -3.26
C SER A 64 8.49 -0.57 -2.46
N ALA A 65 8.08 -1.17 -1.33
CA ALA A 65 8.92 -2.06 -0.55
C ALA A 65 9.24 -3.39 -1.28
N ARG A 66 8.31 -3.94 -2.07
CA ARG A 66 8.57 -5.13 -2.91
C ARG A 66 9.53 -4.81 -4.04
N LEU A 67 9.38 -3.64 -4.68
CA LEU A 67 10.30 -3.12 -5.68
C LEU A 67 11.73 -3.02 -5.13
N ASN A 68 11.89 -2.50 -3.91
CA ASN A 68 13.18 -2.48 -3.22
C ASN A 68 13.81 -3.88 -3.10
N LYS A 69 13.00 -4.89 -2.72
CA LYS A 69 13.48 -6.27 -2.54
C LYS A 69 13.94 -6.93 -3.84
N ILE A 70 13.42 -6.51 -4.98
CA ILE A 70 13.81 -7.05 -6.30
C ILE A 70 14.89 -6.21 -7.01
N GLY A 71 15.45 -5.20 -6.34
CA GLY A 71 16.60 -4.41 -6.81
C GLY A 71 16.29 -2.99 -7.29
N PHE A 72 15.02 -2.56 -7.29
CA PHE A 72 14.63 -1.16 -7.59
C PHE A 72 14.69 -0.30 -6.33
N ILE A 73 15.87 -0.20 -5.72
CA ILE A 73 16.07 0.42 -4.40
C ILE A 73 15.71 1.91 -4.38
N ASN A 74 15.89 2.58 -5.52
CA ASN A 74 15.61 4.01 -5.66
C ASN A 74 14.21 4.29 -6.20
N ASN A 75 13.29 3.31 -6.19
CA ASN A 75 11.94 3.56 -6.68
C ASN A 75 11.23 4.66 -5.87
N LYS A 76 10.36 5.42 -6.51
CA LYS A 76 9.68 6.57 -5.92
C LYS A 76 8.22 6.61 -6.32
N ILE A 77 7.34 6.74 -5.33
CA ILE A 77 5.94 7.08 -5.56
C ILE A 77 5.89 8.57 -5.91
N LEU A 78 5.51 8.89 -7.15
CA LEU A 78 5.46 10.27 -7.64
C LEU A 78 4.20 10.98 -7.16
N LYS A 79 3.06 10.31 -7.30
CA LYS A 79 1.75 10.82 -6.87
C LYS A 79 0.74 9.68 -6.75
N THR A 80 -0.26 9.90 -5.91
CA THR A 80 -1.49 9.11 -5.88
C THR A 80 -2.65 10.06 -6.08
N GLU A 81 -3.31 9.97 -7.23
CA GLU A 81 -4.38 10.88 -7.64
C GLU A 81 -5.72 10.15 -7.71
N GLN A 82 -6.79 10.85 -7.32
CA GLN A 82 -8.13 10.34 -7.45
C GLN A 82 -8.62 10.55 -8.89
N LEU A 83 -8.94 9.47 -9.61
CA LEU A 83 -9.49 9.54 -10.97
C LEU A 83 -11.00 9.73 -10.97
N ASN A 84 -11.69 9.15 -9.98
CA ASN A 84 -13.13 9.30 -9.76
C ASN A 84 -13.46 9.02 -8.28
N ASP A 85 -14.74 9.07 -7.91
CA ASP A 85 -15.22 8.92 -6.53
C ASP A 85 -14.71 7.67 -5.78
N SER A 86 -14.33 6.62 -6.51
CA SER A 86 -13.86 5.35 -5.93
C SER A 86 -12.49 4.89 -6.42
N THR A 87 -11.95 5.47 -7.49
CA THR A 87 -10.74 4.97 -8.16
C THR A 87 -9.58 5.93 -7.99
N TYR A 88 -8.44 5.37 -7.59
CA TYR A 88 -7.18 6.06 -7.38
C TYR A 88 -6.13 5.48 -8.32
N ASN A 89 -5.30 6.35 -8.87
CA ASN A 89 -4.15 5.97 -9.66
C ASN A 89 -2.87 6.39 -8.93
N SER A 90 -1.98 5.45 -8.68
CA SER A 90 -0.67 5.72 -8.11
C SER A 90 0.41 5.56 -9.15
N THR A 91 1.17 6.63 -9.40
CA THR A 91 2.30 6.60 -10.33
C THR A 91 3.59 6.35 -9.56
N ILE A 92 4.28 5.25 -9.89
CA ILE A 92 5.58 4.88 -9.32
C ILE A 92 6.63 4.96 -10.40
N LEU A 93 7.74 5.65 -10.12
CA LEU A 93 8.95 5.63 -10.93
C LEU A 93 9.87 4.54 -10.39
N LEU A 94 10.26 3.56 -11.21
CA LEU A 94 11.08 2.42 -10.74
C LEU A 94 12.56 2.77 -10.61
N ASN A 95 13.06 3.66 -11.48
CA ASN A 95 14.49 3.93 -11.65
C ASN A 95 15.28 2.68 -12.07
N GLU A 96 16.61 2.78 -12.07
CA GLU A 96 17.48 1.70 -12.52
C GLU A 96 17.48 0.51 -11.55
N LEU A 97 17.56 -0.69 -12.13
CA LEU A 97 17.73 -1.93 -11.38
C LEU A 97 19.17 -2.04 -10.89
N ILE A 98 19.34 -2.11 -9.57
CA ILE A 98 20.63 -2.38 -8.94
C ILE A 98 20.80 -3.90 -8.85
N LYS A 99 21.74 -4.43 -9.64
CA LYS A 99 22.03 -5.87 -9.70
C LYS A 99 23.04 -6.33 -8.65
N GLU A 100 23.96 -5.45 -8.27
CA GLU A 100 25.05 -5.76 -7.34
C GLU A 100 25.44 -4.52 -6.56
N VAL A 101 25.83 -4.72 -5.30
CA VAL A 101 26.33 -3.66 -4.41
C VAL A 101 27.69 -4.11 -3.87
N HIS A 102 28.73 -3.33 -4.16
CA HIS A 102 30.08 -3.58 -3.68
C HIS A 102 30.36 -2.66 -2.49
N ILE A 103 30.58 -3.25 -1.30
CA ILE A 103 30.96 -2.49 -0.11
C ILE A 103 32.44 -2.71 0.15
N TYR A 104 33.25 -1.66 -0.04
CA TYR A 104 34.67 -1.70 0.30
C TYR A 104 34.87 -1.34 1.78
N ILE A 105 35.37 -2.30 2.55
CA ILE A 105 35.72 -2.14 3.97
C ILE A 105 37.24 -2.09 4.06
N GLY A 106 37.80 -0.90 4.25
CA GLY A 106 39.25 -0.71 4.41
C GLY A 106 39.80 -1.36 5.67
N ILE A 107 41.10 -1.65 5.66
CA ILE A 107 41.83 -2.43 6.70
C ILE A 107 41.81 -1.75 8.09
N ASN A 108 41.53 -0.44 8.17
CA ASN A 108 41.55 0.33 9.42
C ASN A 108 40.17 0.58 10.05
N ASN A 109 39.18 -0.26 9.77
CA ASN A 109 37.86 -0.14 10.40
C ASN A 109 37.85 -0.84 11.78
N TYR A 110 38.41 -0.16 12.79
CA TYR A 110 38.43 -0.58 14.20
C TYR A 110 37.05 -1.06 14.71
N THR A 111 35.96 -0.54 14.16
CA THR A 111 34.59 -0.84 14.56
C THR A 111 34.21 -2.32 14.40
N PHE A 112 34.69 -3.04 13.37
CA PHE A 112 34.32 -4.45 13.14
C PHE A 112 35.17 -5.45 13.94
N TYR A 113 36.28 -5.01 14.56
CA TYR A 113 37.16 -5.88 15.35
C TYR A 113 36.75 -6.00 16.82
N THR A 114 35.78 -5.20 17.27
CA THR A 114 35.43 -5.12 18.71
C THR A 114 34.31 -6.07 19.14
N GLU A 115 33.58 -6.69 18.22
CA GLU A 115 32.46 -7.59 18.55
C GLU A 115 32.91 -8.98 19.07
N ASN A 116 34.15 -9.41 18.78
CA ASN A 116 34.61 -10.76 19.11
C ASN A 116 35.40 -10.89 20.43
N LYS A 117 35.43 -9.86 21.30
CA LYS A 117 36.30 -9.86 22.49
C LYS A 117 35.61 -10.03 23.85
N ASN A 118 34.29 -10.14 23.89
CA ASN A 118 33.52 -10.18 25.15
C ASN A 118 32.81 -11.52 25.43
N GLN A 119 33.29 -12.66 24.88
CA GLN A 119 32.69 -13.98 25.16
C GLN A 119 33.61 -15.01 25.82
N ASP A 120 34.86 -14.69 26.14
CA ASP A 120 35.78 -15.60 26.84
C ASP A 120 36.37 -14.94 28.10
N THR A 121 35.57 -14.88 29.18
CA THR A 121 36.06 -14.83 30.58
C THR A 121 35.01 -15.43 31.50
#